data_AF-A0A0B1T9P4-F1
#
_entry.id   AF-A0A0B1T9P4-F1
#
_cell.length_a   1.000
_cell.length_b   1.000
_cell.length_c   1.000
_cell.angle_alpha   90.00
_cell.angle_beta   90.00
_cell.angle_gamma   90.00
#
_symmetry.space_group_name_H-M   'P 1'
#
loop_
_entity.id
_entity.type
_entity.pdbx_description
1 polymer ?
#
loop_
_entity_poly.entity_id
_entity_poly.type
_entity_poly.pdbx_seq_one_letter_code
_entity_poly.pdbx_strand_id
1 'polypeptide(L)'
;MSNLTYKCGPEMVALKYLENSWGFEEHGSVAVLVYVQHGYKLVAEKISRNAVEQWNQSRVASLESKSGFGCGYRFIERRGDGLDKHKIVCVFI
;
A
#
# COMPACT_ATOMS: atom_id res chain seq x y z
N MET A 1 12.68 -9.62 -13.17
CA MET A 1 11.90 -8.77 -12.24
C MET A 1 11.77 -7.40 -12.85
N SER A 2 10.54 -6.89 -12.94
CA SER A 2 10.25 -5.53 -13.39
C SER A 2 10.70 -4.56 -12.30
N ASN A 3 11.58 -3.61 -12.61
CA ASN A 3 11.92 -2.55 -11.67
C ASN A 3 10.69 -1.65 -11.48
N LEU A 4 10.01 -1.78 -10.35
CA LEU A 4 8.88 -0.93 -9.99
C LEU A 4 9.39 0.47 -9.64
N THR A 5 8.93 1.47 -10.39
CA THR A 5 9.28 2.87 -10.13
C THR A 5 8.21 3.51 -9.26
N TYR A 6 8.61 4.21 -8.21
CA TYR A 6 7.64 4.99 -7.43
C TYR A 6 7.03 6.09 -8.31
N LYS A 7 5.71 6.26 -8.24
CA LYS A 7 4.94 7.26 -9.00
C LYS A 7 3.92 7.93 -8.08
N CYS A 8 3.85 9.26 -8.13
CA CYS A 8 2.91 10.04 -7.34
C CYS A 8 1.44 9.77 -7.70
N GLY A 9 1.15 9.38 -8.96
CA GLY A 9 -0.21 9.04 -9.41
C GLY A 9 -0.84 7.90 -8.61
N PRO A 10 -0.23 6.69 -8.60
CA PRO A 10 -0.64 5.57 -7.74
C PRO A 10 -0.72 5.91 -6.24
N GLU A 11 0.16 6.77 -5.71
CA GLU A 11 0.07 7.22 -4.33
C GLU A 11 -1.19 8.06 -4.07
N MET A 12 -1.52 9.00 -4.96
CA MET A 12 -2.76 9.78 -4.83
C MET A 12 -4.00 8.89 -4.88
N VAL A 13 -3.96 7.81 -5.67
CA VAL A 13 -5.01 6.77 -5.69
C VAL A 13 -5.07 6.05 -4.33
N ALA A 14 -3.93 5.67 -3.77
CA ALA A 14 -3.86 5.02 -2.47
C ALA A 14 -4.38 5.91 -1.33
N LEU A 15 -4.09 7.21 -1.37
CA LEU A 15 -4.61 8.19 -0.41
C LEU A 15 -6.12 8.36 -0.52
N LYS A 16 -6.66 8.47 -1.74
CA LYS A 16 -8.11 8.51 -1.95
C LYS A 16 -8.81 7.24 -1.45
N TYR A 17 -8.21 6.07 -1.66
CA TYR A 17 -8.73 4.80 -1.13
C TYR A 17 -8.80 4.81 0.41
N LEU A 18 -7.81 5.42 1.07
CA LEU A 18 -7.77 5.54 2.53
C LEU A 18 -8.81 6.52 3.09
N GLU A 19 -9.22 7.51 2.30
CA GLU A 19 -10.31 8.44 2.64
C GLU A 19 -11.67 7.77 2.46
N ASN A 20 -11.90 7.12 1.32
CA ASN A 20 -13.13 6.41 1.00
C ASN A 20 -12.83 5.19 0.12
N SER A 21 -13.17 3.99 0.61
CA SER A 21 -12.95 2.73 -0.10
C SER A 21 -14.05 2.40 -1.13
N TRP A 22 -15.14 3.15 -1.19
CA TRP A 22 -16.19 2.93 -2.19
C TRP A 22 -15.74 3.39 -3.59
N GLY A 23 -15.85 2.48 -4.57
CA GLY A 23 -15.58 2.76 -5.99
C GLY A 23 -14.18 2.41 -6.49
N PHE A 24 -13.34 1.74 -5.67
CA PHE A 24 -12.00 1.25 -6.07
C PHE A 24 -11.94 -0.27 -6.25
N GLU A 25 -13.07 -0.94 -6.46
CA GLU A 25 -13.09 -2.36 -6.84
C GLU A 25 -12.41 -2.51 -8.22
N GLU A 26 -11.36 -3.34 -8.25
CA GLU A 26 -10.46 -3.68 -9.36
C GLU A 26 -10.76 -3.04 -10.73
N HIS A 27 -10.14 -1.88 -11.00
CA HIS A 27 -10.11 -1.31 -12.34
C HIS A 27 -8.87 -1.78 -13.12
N GLY A 28 -8.99 -2.94 -13.78
CA GLY A 28 -8.06 -3.39 -14.81
C GLY A 28 -6.64 -3.69 -14.30
N SER A 29 -5.67 -2.87 -14.69
CA SER A 29 -4.25 -3.08 -14.36
C SER A 29 -3.86 -2.63 -12.94
N VAL A 30 -4.82 -2.20 -12.12
CA VAL A 30 -4.57 -1.60 -10.81
C VAL A 30 -4.73 -2.66 -9.72
N ALA A 31 -3.64 -3.02 -9.04
CA ALA A 31 -3.70 -3.88 -7.85
C ALA A 31 -3.66 -3.01 -6.59
N VAL A 32 -4.59 -3.24 -5.65
CA VAL A 32 -4.66 -2.52 -4.37
C VAL A 32 -4.37 -3.48 -3.23
N LEU A 33 -3.34 -3.21 -2.45
CA LEU A 33 -3.04 -3.96 -1.23
C LEU A 33 -3.42 -3.13 -0.01
N VAL A 34 -4.19 -3.71 0.91
CA VAL A 34 -4.56 -3.12 2.19
C VAL A 34 -3.97 -3.96 3.31
N TYR A 35 -3.21 -3.36 4.21
CA TYR A 35 -2.79 -4.05 5.43
C TYR A 35 -2.79 -3.12 6.64
N VAL A 36 -2.93 -3.73 7.81
CA VAL A 36 -2.95 -3.05 9.10
C VAL A 36 -1.70 -3.42 9.87
N GLN A 37 -0.87 -2.43 10.19
CA GLN A 37 0.36 -2.63 10.96
C GLN A 37 0.25 -1.94 12.33
N HIS A 38 0.83 -2.58 13.34
CA HIS A 38 1.15 -1.97 14.64
C HIS A 38 2.64 -1.65 14.66
N GLY A 39 3.02 -0.41 15.00
CA GLY A 39 4.42 -0.02 15.05
C GLY A 39 4.66 1.32 15.74
N TYR A 40 5.92 1.59 16.07
CA TYR A 40 6.40 2.92 16.44
C TYR A 40 6.42 3.84 15.21
N LYS A 41 6.65 5.15 15.40
CA LYS A 41 6.61 6.22 14.37
C LYS A 41 6.87 5.73 12.94
N LEU A 42 5.90 5.97 12.06
CA LEU A 42 5.84 5.51 10.68
C LEU A 42 7.15 5.75 9.91
N VAL A 43 7.75 4.67 9.40
CA VAL A 43 8.82 4.71 8.39
C VAL A 43 8.21 4.26 7.07
N ALA A 44 7.63 5.21 6.32
CA ALA A 44 6.88 4.95 5.10
C ALA A 44 7.67 4.12 4.07
N GLU A 45 8.97 4.39 3.91
CA GLU A 45 9.83 3.66 2.97
C GLU A 45 9.95 2.16 3.31
N LYS A 46 10.14 1.83 4.59
CA LYS A 46 10.26 0.44 5.07
C LYS A 46 8.94 -0.30 4.90
N ILE A 47 7.83 0.40 5.15
CA ILE A 47 6.46 -0.07 4.98
C ILE A 47 6.20 -0.44 3.52
N SER A 48 6.47 0.47 2.57
CA SER A 48 6.29 0.22 1.15
C SER A 48 7.14 -0.95 0.64
N ARG A 49 8.39 -1.06 1.12
CA ARG A 49 9.28 -2.18 0.75
C ARG A 49 8.74 -3.52 1.25
N ASN A 50 8.35 -3.59 2.53
CA ASN A 50 7.79 -4.80 3.12
C ASN A 50 6.47 -5.22 2.44
N ALA A 51 5.63 -4.25 2.05
CA ALA A 51 4.39 -4.50 1.33
C ALA A 51 4.64 -5.17 -0.03
N VAL A 52 5.64 -4.69 -0.78
CA VAL A 52 6.07 -5.30 -2.05
C VAL A 52 6.62 -6.72 -1.83
N GLU A 53 7.44 -6.92 -0.80
CA GLU A 53 8.01 -8.23 -0.46
C GLU A 53 6.93 -9.25 -0.07
N GLN A 54 5.96 -8.85 0.76
CA GLN A 54 4.82 -9.70 1.13
C GLN A 54 3.93 -10.00 -0.08
N TRP A 55 3.74 -9.06 -1.00
CA TRP A 55 2.98 -9.30 -2.21
C TRP A 55 3.64 -10.34 -3.12
N ASN A 56 4.96 -10.27 -3.31
CA ASN A 56 5.71 -11.26 -4.08
C ASN A 56 5.51 -12.70 -3.54
N GLN A 57 5.25 -12.82 -2.24
CA GLN A 57 4.96 -14.10 -1.60
C GLN A 57 3.48 -14.50 -1.70
N SER A 58 2.59 -13.52 -1.84
CA SER A 58 1.16 -13.74 -2.04
C SER A 58 0.87 -14.01 -3.53
N ARG A 59 0.32 -15.18 -3.87
CA ARG A 59 -0.02 -15.57 -5.26
C ARG A 59 -1.18 -14.75 -5.87
N VAL A 60 -1.46 -13.55 -5.39
CA VAL A 60 -2.74 -12.85 -5.57
C VAL A 60 -2.80 -12.04 -6.88
N ALA A 61 -1.68 -11.57 -7.42
CA ALA A 61 -1.58 -11.18 -8.83
C ALA A 61 -0.11 -11.04 -9.25
N SER A 62 0.22 -11.44 -10.49
CA SER A 62 1.58 -11.24 -11.03
C SER A 62 1.87 -9.74 -11.19
N LEU A 63 2.87 -9.24 -10.45
CA LEU A 63 3.43 -7.89 -10.63
C LEU A 63 4.34 -7.79 -11.86
N GLU A 64 4.54 -8.87 -12.62
CA GLU A 64 5.49 -8.91 -13.74
C GLU A 64 5.13 -7.90 -14.84
N SER A 65 3.83 -7.59 -15.00
CA SER A 65 3.34 -6.60 -15.95
C SER A 65 3.37 -5.16 -15.44
N LYS A 66 3.72 -4.92 -14.16
CA LYS A 66 3.67 -3.60 -13.52
C LYS A 66 5.01 -2.88 -13.67
N SER A 67 4.93 -1.58 -13.85
CA SER A 67 6.07 -0.66 -14.02
C SER A 67 6.16 0.39 -12.92
N GLY A 68 5.06 0.60 -12.17
CA GLY A 68 4.97 1.66 -11.18
C GLY A 68 4.20 1.28 -9.93
N PHE A 69 4.50 1.97 -8.83
CA PHE A 69 3.79 1.81 -7.57
C PHE A 69 3.69 3.12 -6.79
N GLY A 70 2.77 3.18 -5.84
CA GLY A 70 2.68 4.27 -4.86
C GLY A 70 1.81 3.83 -3.68
N CYS A 71 2.18 4.26 -2.47
CA CYS A 71 1.51 3.83 -1.25
C CYS A 71 1.09 5.02 -0.40
N GLY A 72 -0.11 4.95 0.17
CA GLY A 72 -0.60 5.87 1.19
C GLY A 72 -0.71 5.17 2.54
N TYR A 73 -0.80 5.96 3.62
CA TYR A 73 -1.10 5.43 4.95
C TYR A 73 -2.06 6.35 5.72
N ARG A 74 -2.81 5.77 6.66
CA ARG A 74 -3.69 6.49 7.58
C ARG A 74 -3.55 5.96 8.99
N PHE A 75 -3.41 6.85 9.97
CA PHE A 75 -3.51 6.49 11.37
C PHE A 75 -4.96 6.09 11.71
N ILE A 76 -5.11 4.95 12.39
CA ILE A 76 -6.40 4.43 12.84
C ILE A 76 -6.60 4.76 14.32
N GLU A 77 -5.71 4.25 15.18
CA GLU A 77 -5.83 4.38 16.63
C GLU A 77 -4.48 4.19 17.32
N ARG A 78 -4.35 4.70 18.55
CA ARG A 78 -3.17 4.53 19.40
C ARG A 78 -3.46 3.45 20.44
N ARG A 79 -2.58 2.46 20.57
CA ARG A 79 -2.82 1.29 21.44
C ARG A 79 -2.40 1.49 22.91
N GLY A 80 -2.05 2.72 23.28
CA GLY A 80 -1.71 3.11 24.66
C GLY A 80 -0.30 2.69 25.13
N ASP A 81 0.35 1.76 24.45
CA ASP A 81 1.74 1.28 24.68
C ASP A 81 2.78 2.04 23.84
N GLY A 82 2.40 3.17 23.25
CA GLY A 82 3.25 3.94 22.33
C GLY A 82 3.29 3.39 20.91
N LEU A 83 2.58 2.29 20.63
CA LEU A 83 2.36 1.79 19.27
C LEU A 83 1.11 2.43 18.67
N ASP A 84 1.25 2.82 17.40
CA ASP A 84 0.16 3.35 16.61
C ASP A 84 -0.27 2.28 15.59
N LYS A 85 -1.59 2.20 15.36
CA LYS A 85 -2.19 1.31 14.36
C LYS A 85 -2.39 2.11 13.08
N HIS A 86 -1.85 1.59 11.99
CA HIS A 86 -1.87 2.24 10.70
C HIS A 86 -2.51 1.34 9.65
N LYS A 87 -3.35 1.92 8.80
CA LYS A 87 -3.82 1.30 7.56
C LYS A 87 -2.91 1.78 6.44
N ILE A 88 -2.29 0.87 5.72
CA ILE A 88 -1.48 1.18 4.55
C ILE A 88 -2.17 0.63 3.31
N VAL A 89 -2.14 1.42 2.24
CA VAL A 89 -2.68 1.06 0.94
C VAL A 89 -1.59 1.24 -0.11
N CYS A 90 -1.32 0.23 -0.92
CA CYS A 90 -0.38 0.33 -2.05
C CYS A 90 -1.11 0.04 -3.36
N VAL A 91 -0.80 0.85 -4.37
CA VAL A 91 -1.39 0.78 -5.72
C VAL A 91 -0.28 0.50 -6.72
N PHE A 92 -0.50 -0.46 -7.61
CA PHE A 92 0.46 -0.89 -8.63
C PHE A 92 -0.13 -0.70 -10.04
N ILE A 93 0.68 -0.18 -10.97
CA ILE A 93 0.31 0.04 -12.38
C ILE A 93 1.36 -0.49 -13.36
#